data_AF-K1R1Z8-F1
#
_entry.id   AF-K1R1Z8-F1
#
_cell.length_a   1.000
_cell.length_b   1.000
_cell.length_c   1.000
_cell.angle_alpha   90.00
_cell.angle_beta   90.00
_cell.angle_gamma   90.00
#
_symmetry.space_group_name_H-M   'P 1'
#
loop_
_entity.id
_entity.type
_entity.pdbx_description
1 polymer ?
#
loop_
_entity_poly.entity_id
_entity_poly.type
_entity_poly.pdbx_seq_one_letter_code
_entity_poly.pdbx_strand_id
1 'polypeptide(L)'
;MTSAQPNGRILLQQCLSAKLMVQPATEDEEAKYVTINRGLIVYVCFLQGANMEIVEKMAKAALNTRLSDAENGKLVSVLDLPGDVLIIPQATLGGNLKGKVMQYHRNINKEEGENLYRAFVDLCRKTVQGQEKSKDCDVKAGTYGNRQVFSTDTNGPFTHLIEF
;
A
#
# COMPACT_ATOMS: atom_id res chain seq x y z
N MET A 1 -24.09 -19.20 -2.95
CA MET A 1 -23.47 -18.11 -3.72
C MET A 1 -21.97 -18.32 -3.63
N THR A 2 -21.35 -18.81 -4.70
CA THR A 2 -19.88 -18.85 -4.80
C THR A 2 -19.41 -17.41 -4.76
N SER A 3 -18.81 -16.99 -3.65
CA SER A 3 -18.16 -15.68 -3.60
C SER A 3 -17.14 -15.65 -4.73
N ALA A 4 -17.22 -14.63 -5.58
CA ALA A 4 -16.21 -14.40 -6.60
C ALA A 4 -14.83 -14.37 -5.91
N GLN A 5 -13.84 -15.04 -6.49
CA GLN A 5 -12.49 -15.01 -5.92
C GLN A 5 -11.94 -13.58 -6.02
N PRO A 6 -11.23 -13.10 -4.98
CA PRO A 6 -10.69 -11.77 -5.02
C PRO A 6 -9.60 -11.66 -6.08
N ASN A 7 -9.59 -10.53 -6.77
CA ASN A 7 -8.59 -10.14 -7.75
C ASN A 7 -7.61 -9.09 -7.19
N GLY A 8 -7.89 -8.52 -6.01
CA GLY A 8 -6.96 -7.61 -5.32
C GLY A 8 -7.06 -7.71 -3.79
N ARG A 9 -5.95 -7.39 -3.12
CA ARG A 9 -5.89 -7.25 -1.65
C ARG A 9 -5.09 -6.02 -1.28
N ILE A 10 -5.59 -5.26 -0.31
CA ILE A 10 -4.79 -4.26 0.39
C ILE A 10 -4.81 -4.52 1.89
N LEU A 11 -3.68 -4.35 2.54
CA LEU A 11 -3.58 -4.27 4.00
C LEU A 11 -3.19 -2.84 4.37
N LEU A 12 -3.95 -2.25 5.27
CA LEU A 12 -3.85 -0.84 5.67
C LEU A 12 -3.40 -0.76 7.11
N GLN A 13 -2.41 0.10 7.39
CA GLN A 13 -1.95 0.41 8.75
C GLN A 13 -1.74 1.91 8.94
N GLN A 14 -2.11 2.42 10.11
CA GLN A 14 -1.77 3.78 10.54
C GLN A 14 -0.34 3.82 11.08
N CYS A 15 0.36 4.92 10.85
CA CYS A 15 1.70 5.15 11.39
C CYS A 15 1.89 6.60 11.87
N LEU A 16 2.80 6.78 12.83
CA LEU A 16 3.34 8.09 13.21
C LEU A 16 4.52 8.47 12.30
N SER A 17 5.28 7.47 11.88
CA SER A 17 6.29 7.59 10.83
C SER A 17 6.60 6.21 10.23
N ALA A 18 7.15 6.19 9.02
CA ALA A 18 7.69 4.98 8.42
C ALA A 18 8.91 5.29 7.56
N LYS A 19 9.85 4.33 7.52
CA LYS A 19 11.07 4.36 6.70
C LYS A 19 11.12 3.10 5.87
N LEU A 20 11.36 3.25 4.55
CA LEU A 20 11.42 2.14 3.60
C LEU A 20 12.65 2.27 2.71
N MET A 21 13.38 1.17 2.52
CA MET A 21 14.48 1.08 1.57
C MET A 21 13.93 1.02 0.14
N VAL A 22 14.42 1.91 -0.73
CA VAL A 22 14.04 1.97 -2.15
C VAL A 22 15.16 1.51 -3.09
N GLN A 23 16.42 1.64 -2.66
CA GLN A 23 17.57 1.10 -3.37
C GLN A 23 18.43 0.31 -2.38
N PRO A 24 18.77 -0.96 -2.64
CA PRO A 24 19.71 -1.70 -1.81
C PRO A 24 21.11 -1.09 -1.91
N ALA A 25 21.93 -1.34 -0.89
CA ALA A 25 23.34 -0.98 -0.94
C ALA A 25 24.06 -1.77 -2.04
N THR A 26 25.08 -1.15 -2.62
CA THR A 26 26.04 -1.77 -3.53
C THR A 26 27.44 -1.67 -2.92
N GLU A 27 28.48 -2.14 -3.61
CA GLU A 27 29.87 -1.98 -3.13
C GLU A 27 30.26 -0.50 -2.97
N ASP A 28 29.72 0.38 -3.82
CA ASP A 28 30.10 1.79 -3.91
C ASP A 28 29.04 2.77 -3.35
N GLU A 29 27.81 2.31 -3.09
CA GLU A 29 26.71 3.17 -2.62
C GLU A 29 25.99 2.56 -1.40
N GLU A 30 25.74 3.40 -0.39
CA GLU A 30 24.83 3.05 0.71
C GLU A 30 23.39 2.86 0.23
N ALA A 31 22.62 2.07 0.98
CA ALA A 31 21.20 1.87 0.71
C ALA A 31 20.42 3.18 0.80
N LYS A 32 19.52 3.44 -0.15
CA LYS A 32 18.68 4.64 -0.17
C LYS A 32 17.32 4.35 0.45
N TYR A 33 16.82 5.31 1.22
CA TYR A 33 15.56 5.20 1.94
C TYR A 33 14.65 6.38 1.64
N VAL A 34 13.35 6.13 1.72
CA VAL A 34 12.31 7.16 1.82
C VAL A 34 11.67 7.10 3.19
N THR A 35 11.20 8.25 3.66
CA THR A 35 10.45 8.36 4.90
C THR A 35 9.12 9.04 4.64
N ILE A 36 8.12 8.64 5.41
CA ILE A 36 6.88 9.39 5.58
C ILE A 36 6.69 9.75 7.05
N ASN A 37 6.00 10.85 7.30
CA ASN A 37 5.53 11.20 8.63
C ASN A 37 4.20 10.48 8.89
N ARG A 38 3.38 11.08 9.75
CA ARG A 38 2.08 10.54 10.15
C ARG A 38 1.21 10.28 8.93
N GLY A 39 0.66 9.08 8.84
CA GLY A 39 -0.12 8.71 7.67
C GLY A 39 -0.48 7.24 7.57
N LEU A 40 -0.69 6.80 6.33
CA LEU A 40 -1.20 5.48 5.99
C LEU A 40 -0.14 4.66 5.25
N ILE A 41 0.10 3.45 5.74
CA ILE A 41 0.87 2.42 5.02
C ILE A 41 -0.11 1.52 4.29
N VAL A 42 0.11 1.34 2.99
CA VAL A 42 -0.71 0.52 2.09
C VAL A 42 0.14 -0.61 1.53
N TYR A 43 -0.07 -1.83 2.01
CA TYR A 43 0.50 -3.03 1.41
C TYR A 43 -0.44 -3.51 0.31
N VAL A 44 0.06 -3.64 -0.91
CA VAL A 44 -0.77 -3.94 -2.09
C VAL A 44 -0.40 -5.27 -2.73
N CYS A 45 -1.41 -6.06 -3.08
CA CYS A 45 -1.27 -7.32 -3.79
C CYS A 45 -2.33 -7.44 -4.88
N PHE A 46 -1.87 -7.75 -6.09
CA PHE A 46 -2.73 -8.06 -7.23
C PHE A 46 -2.76 -9.57 -7.44
N LEU A 47 -3.96 -10.09 -7.72
CA LEU A 47 -4.21 -11.51 -7.96
C LEU A 47 -4.63 -11.71 -9.43
N GLN A 48 -4.73 -12.97 -9.85
CA GLN A 48 -5.16 -13.32 -11.20
C GLN A 48 -6.50 -12.66 -11.54
N GLY A 49 -6.58 -12.07 -12.73
CA GLY A 49 -7.75 -11.32 -13.19
C GLY A 49 -7.80 -9.86 -12.73
N ALA A 50 -6.81 -9.37 -11.97
CA ALA A 50 -6.70 -7.94 -11.69
C ALA A 50 -6.50 -7.14 -12.98
N ASN A 51 -7.11 -5.96 -13.04
CA ASN A 51 -7.04 -5.05 -14.16
C ASN A 51 -7.08 -3.60 -13.65
N MET A 52 -7.14 -2.62 -14.56
CA MET A 52 -7.17 -1.21 -14.18
C MET A 52 -8.42 -0.81 -13.40
N GLU A 53 -9.58 -1.45 -13.60
CA GLU A 53 -10.79 -1.18 -12.80
C GLU A 53 -10.56 -1.53 -11.33
N ILE A 54 -9.85 -2.62 -11.07
CA ILE A 54 -9.49 -3.04 -9.71
C ILE A 54 -8.46 -2.09 -9.10
N VAL A 55 -7.48 -1.63 -9.86
CA VAL A 55 -6.52 -0.60 -9.41
C VAL A 55 -7.25 0.66 -8.95
N GLU A 56 -8.21 1.14 -9.73
CA GLU A 56 -9.02 2.32 -9.39
C GLU A 56 -9.85 2.12 -8.12
N LYS A 57 -10.51 0.97 -7.99
CA LYS A 57 -11.28 0.62 -6.78
C LYS A 57 -10.40 0.53 -5.55
N MET A 58 -9.24 -0.11 -5.66
CA MET A 58 -8.28 -0.27 -4.56
C MET A 58 -7.73 1.08 -4.12
N ALA A 59 -7.32 1.95 -5.05
CA ALA A 59 -6.78 3.26 -4.72
C ALA A 59 -7.84 4.14 -4.04
N LYS A 60 -9.07 4.13 -4.58
CA LYS A 60 -10.20 4.84 -3.98
C LYS A 60 -10.46 4.35 -2.55
N ALA A 61 -10.51 3.04 -2.34
CA ALA A 61 -10.72 2.46 -1.01
C ALA A 61 -9.59 2.80 -0.05
N ALA A 62 -8.32 2.62 -0.45
CA ALA A 62 -7.17 2.93 0.39
C ALA A 62 -7.19 4.38 0.89
N LEU A 63 -7.46 5.34 0.00
CA LEU A 63 -7.38 6.76 0.33
C LEU A 63 -8.62 7.32 1.03
N ASN A 64 -9.81 6.73 0.82
CA ASN A 64 -11.08 7.27 1.36
C ASN A 64 -11.59 6.52 2.60
N THR A 65 -11.05 5.34 2.93
CA THR A 65 -11.49 4.60 4.12
C THR A 65 -11.15 5.39 5.38
N ARG A 66 -12.13 5.53 6.28
CA ARG A 66 -12.00 6.33 7.49
C ARG A 66 -11.31 5.55 8.61
N LEU A 67 -9.99 5.51 8.57
CA LEU A 67 -9.15 4.80 9.54
C LEU A 67 -8.20 5.73 10.32
N SER A 68 -8.07 6.98 9.88
CA SER A 68 -7.14 7.94 10.43
C SER A 68 -7.80 8.73 11.56
N ASP A 69 -7.16 8.76 12.73
CA ASP A 69 -7.73 9.40 13.91
C ASP A 69 -7.53 10.93 13.87
N ALA A 70 -8.59 11.73 13.77
CA ALA A 70 -8.46 13.18 13.88
C ALA A 70 -8.30 13.61 15.35
N GLU A 71 -7.82 14.83 15.60
CA GLU A 71 -7.59 15.34 16.98
C GLU A 71 -8.85 15.31 17.88
N ASN A 72 -10.04 15.28 17.29
CA ASN A 72 -11.31 15.20 17.98
C ASN A 72 -11.81 13.75 18.22
N GLY A 73 -10.98 12.74 17.97
CA GLY A 73 -11.29 11.32 18.11
C GLY A 73 -12.19 10.75 17.00
N LYS A 74 -12.50 11.51 15.94
CA LYS A 74 -13.26 11.00 14.80
C LYS A 74 -12.34 10.34 13.80
N LEU A 75 -12.75 9.17 13.32
CA LEU A 75 -12.09 8.52 12.19
C LEU A 75 -12.43 9.24 10.88
N VAL A 76 -11.39 9.67 10.18
CA VAL A 76 -11.41 10.33 8.87
C VAL A 76 -10.55 9.58 7.88
N SER A 77 -10.66 9.93 6.60
CA SER A 77 -9.78 9.40 5.56
C SER A 77 -8.36 9.97 5.69
N VAL A 78 -7.37 9.34 5.07
CA VAL A 78 -6.00 9.89 5.06
C VAL A 78 -5.94 11.25 4.34
N LEU A 79 -6.81 11.45 3.34
CA LEU A 79 -6.96 12.72 2.60
C LEU A 79 -7.55 13.84 3.49
N ASP A 80 -8.48 13.49 4.36
CA ASP A 80 -9.09 14.43 5.31
C ASP A 80 -8.21 14.67 6.55
N LEU A 81 -7.26 13.78 6.85
CA LEU A 81 -6.25 13.93 7.91
C LEU A 81 -5.09 14.87 7.53
N PRO A 82 -5.00 15.28 6.26
CA PRO A 82 -3.74 15.36 5.49
C PRO A 82 -2.56 14.50 5.98
N GLY A 83 -2.70 13.17 5.89
CA GLY A 83 -1.60 12.25 6.19
C GLY A 83 -0.76 11.86 4.96
N ASP A 84 0.50 11.52 5.18
CA ASP A 84 1.35 10.94 4.14
C ASP A 84 0.89 9.51 3.77
N VAL A 85 1.31 9.01 2.61
CA VAL A 85 1.00 7.65 2.15
C VAL A 85 2.28 6.91 1.76
N LEU A 86 2.49 5.72 2.33
CA LEU A 86 3.57 4.81 1.94
C LEU A 86 2.99 3.55 1.31
N ILE A 87 3.31 3.30 0.05
CA ILE A 87 2.79 2.16 -0.71
C ILE A 87 3.86 1.08 -0.82
N ILE A 88 3.59 -0.12 -0.31
CA ILE A 88 4.53 -1.25 -0.29
C ILE A 88 3.98 -2.39 -1.18
N PRO A 89 4.72 -2.82 -2.22
CA PRO A 89 4.31 -3.99 -3.00
C PRO A 89 4.48 -5.25 -2.15
N GLN A 90 3.39 -5.97 -1.89
CA GLN A 90 3.34 -7.09 -0.94
C GLN A 90 2.62 -8.30 -1.54
N ALA A 91 3.20 -8.88 -2.59
CA ALA A 91 2.65 -10.04 -3.29
C ALA A 91 2.38 -11.26 -2.37
N THR A 92 3.04 -11.34 -1.20
CA THR A 92 2.84 -12.43 -0.25
C THR A 92 1.44 -12.43 0.39
N LEU A 93 0.67 -11.34 0.31
CA LEU A 93 -0.73 -11.31 0.76
C LEU A 93 -1.63 -12.25 -0.05
N GLY A 94 -1.23 -12.66 -1.26
CA GLY A 94 -1.94 -13.67 -2.05
C GLY A 94 -1.64 -15.12 -1.64
N GLY A 95 -0.77 -15.31 -0.64
CA GLY A 95 -0.36 -16.61 -0.17
C GLY A 95 -1.48 -17.39 0.51
N ASN A 96 -1.51 -18.70 0.26
CA ASN A 96 -2.33 -19.65 1.00
C ASN A 96 -1.43 -20.67 1.70
N LEU A 97 -1.72 -20.99 2.95
CA LEU A 97 -0.98 -22.00 3.70
C LEU A 97 -1.41 -23.40 3.24
N LYS A 98 -0.43 -24.21 2.80
CA LYS A 98 -0.60 -25.64 2.51
C LYS A 98 0.37 -26.44 3.37
N GLY A 99 -0.16 -27.08 4.40
CA GLY A 99 0.67 -27.73 5.43
C GLY A 99 1.51 -26.69 6.17
N LYS A 100 2.83 -26.71 5.94
CA LYS A 100 3.78 -25.76 6.54
C LYS A 100 4.39 -24.78 5.51
N VAL A 101 3.88 -24.76 4.28
CA VAL A 101 4.45 -24.00 3.15
C VAL A 101 3.40 -23.05 2.58
N MET A 102 3.80 -21.82 2.27
CA MET A 102 2.95 -20.85 1.58
C MET A 102 2.97 -21.08 0.07
N GLN A 103 1.80 -21.06 -0.57
CA GLN A 103 1.64 -21.16 -2.01
C GLN A 103 1.00 -19.91 -2.59
N TYR A 104 1.47 -19.48 -3.76
CA TYR A 104 1.10 -18.20 -4.40
C TYR A 104 0.45 -18.39 -5.77
N HIS A 105 -0.25 -19.51 -5.99
CA HIS A 105 -0.84 -19.88 -7.29
C HIS A 105 -1.84 -18.86 -7.85
N ARG A 106 -2.37 -17.96 -7.01
CA ARG A 106 -3.33 -16.92 -7.40
C ARG A 106 -2.70 -15.56 -7.64
N ASN A 107 -1.41 -15.40 -7.42
CA ASN A 107 -0.75 -14.13 -7.70
C ASN A 107 -0.78 -13.85 -9.19
N ILE A 108 -0.93 -12.59 -9.55
CA ILE A 108 -0.72 -12.14 -10.91
C ILE A 108 0.75 -12.39 -11.32
N ASN A 109 1.02 -12.49 -12.63
CA ASN A 109 2.39 -12.62 -13.10
C ASN A 109 3.20 -11.33 -12.84
N LYS A 110 4.53 -11.46 -12.84
CA LYS A 110 5.44 -10.40 -12.39
C LYS A 110 5.29 -9.11 -13.20
N GLU A 111 5.25 -9.20 -14.53
CA GLU A 111 5.23 -8.05 -15.43
C GLU A 111 3.89 -7.31 -15.35
N GLU A 112 2.77 -8.03 -15.41
CA GLU A 112 1.45 -7.46 -15.22
C GLU A 112 1.30 -6.81 -13.83
N GLY A 113 1.76 -7.49 -12.79
CA GLY A 113 1.71 -6.98 -11.42
C GLY A 113 2.54 -5.70 -11.23
N GLU A 114 3.70 -5.61 -11.88
CA GLU A 114 4.52 -4.39 -11.87
C GLU A 114 3.82 -3.22 -12.56
N ASN A 115 3.18 -3.47 -13.72
CA ASN A 115 2.42 -2.46 -14.43
C ASN A 115 1.23 -1.94 -13.61
N LEU A 116 0.45 -2.83 -13.00
CA LEU A 116 -0.66 -2.45 -12.12
C LEU A 116 -0.17 -1.73 -10.85
N TYR A 117 0.98 -2.14 -10.30
CA TYR A 117 1.58 -1.47 -9.15
C TYR A 117 1.98 -0.02 -9.47
N ARG A 118 2.67 0.20 -10.60
CA ARG A 118 3.02 1.56 -11.06
C ARG A 118 1.78 2.41 -11.26
N ALA A 119 0.75 1.87 -11.92
CA ALA A 119 -0.51 2.56 -12.13
C ALA A 119 -1.23 2.91 -10.81
N PHE A 120 -1.21 2.00 -9.82
CA PHE A 120 -1.77 2.23 -8.49
C PHE A 120 -1.04 3.37 -7.76
N VAL A 121 0.30 3.36 -7.77
CA VAL A 121 1.12 4.42 -7.15
C VAL A 121 0.84 5.77 -7.80
N ASP A 122 0.80 5.83 -9.13
CA ASP A 122 0.55 7.08 -9.86
C ASP A 122 -0.87 7.60 -9.64
N LEU A 123 -1.86 6.73 -9.55
CA LEU A 123 -3.23 7.11 -9.23
C LEU A 123 -3.34 7.68 -7.81
N CYS A 124 -2.66 7.05 -6.83
CA CYS A 124 -2.62 7.56 -5.47
C CYS A 124 -1.96 8.95 -5.40
N ARG A 125 -0.82 9.14 -6.09
CA ARG A 125 -0.15 10.45 -6.19
C ARG A 125 -1.05 11.53 -6.75
N LYS A 126 -1.68 11.27 -7.91
CA LYS A 126 -2.60 12.22 -8.56
C LYS A 126 -3.78 12.56 -7.67
N THR A 127 -4.33 11.56 -6.98
CA THR A 127 -5.47 11.76 -6.06
C THR A 127 -5.07 12.63 -4.88
N VAL A 128 -3.94 12.39 -4.23
CA VAL A 128 -3.46 13.18 -3.11
C VAL A 128 -3.13 14.62 -3.53
N GLN A 129 -2.43 14.80 -4.65
CA GLN A 129 -2.05 16.11 -5.20
C GLN A 129 -3.26 16.93 -5.69
N GLY A 130 -4.32 16.26 -6.15
CA GLY A 130 -5.56 16.91 -6.61
C GLY A 130 -6.51 17.33 -5.48
N GLN A 131 -6.19 17.02 -4.22
CA GLN A 131 -7.02 17.36 -3.06
C GLN A 131 -6.42 18.54 -2.31
N GLU A 132 -7.14 19.66 -2.24
CA GLU A 132 -6.64 20.90 -1.61
C GLU A 132 -6.11 20.72 -0.19
N LYS A 133 -6.72 19.84 0.61
CA LYS A 133 -6.30 19.57 1.98
C LYS A 133 -5.00 18.79 2.09
N SER A 134 -4.72 17.89 1.14
CA SER A 134 -3.60 16.94 1.20
C SER A 134 -2.59 17.11 0.08
N LYS A 135 -2.66 18.21 -0.68
CA LYS A 135 -1.77 18.47 -1.82
C LYS A 135 -0.29 18.53 -1.46
N ASP A 136 0.01 18.91 -0.22
CA ASP A 136 1.36 19.01 0.33
C ASP A 136 1.80 17.72 1.04
N CYS A 137 0.95 16.69 1.10
CA CYS A 137 1.28 15.39 1.67
C CYS A 137 2.12 14.54 0.72
N ASP A 138 3.02 13.75 1.28
CA ASP A 138 3.91 12.89 0.51
C ASP A 138 3.26 11.55 0.15
N VAL A 139 3.44 11.11 -1.09
CA VAL A 139 3.15 9.73 -1.51
C VAL A 139 4.45 9.04 -1.93
N LYS A 140 4.99 8.21 -1.02
CA LYS A 140 6.19 7.41 -1.25
C LYS A 140 5.83 5.97 -1.57
N ALA A 141 6.72 5.28 -2.28
CA ALA A 141 6.46 3.92 -2.75
C ALA A 141 7.74 3.08 -2.70
N GLY A 142 7.57 1.80 -2.39
CA GLY A 142 8.65 0.80 -2.45
C GLY A 142 9.00 0.43 -3.89
N THR A 143 10.24 0.06 -4.11
CA THR A 143 10.67 -0.43 -5.42
C THR A 143 10.14 -1.85 -5.64
N TYR A 144 9.35 -2.03 -6.71
CA TYR A 144 8.77 -3.33 -7.04
C TYR A 144 9.86 -4.38 -7.28
N GLY A 145 9.66 -5.59 -6.76
CA GLY A 145 10.63 -6.68 -6.88
C GLY A 145 11.82 -6.60 -5.90
N ASN A 146 12.05 -5.48 -5.23
CA ASN A 146 13.10 -5.39 -4.20
C ASN A 146 12.63 -5.99 -2.87
N ARG A 147 13.61 -6.28 -1.99
CA ARG A 147 13.31 -6.57 -0.58
C ARG A 147 12.78 -5.30 0.10
N GLN A 148 11.60 -5.38 0.67
CA GLN A 148 10.95 -4.27 1.37
C GLN A 148 11.49 -4.17 2.81
N VAL A 149 12.74 -3.69 2.96
CA VAL A 149 13.33 -3.43 4.28
C VAL A 149 12.71 -2.17 4.84
N PHE A 150 11.85 -2.32 5.86
CA PHE A 150 11.05 -1.23 6.40
C PHE A 150 11.03 -1.22 7.93
N SER A 151 10.79 -0.05 8.51
CA SER A 151 10.50 0.16 9.93
C SER A 151 9.39 1.20 10.07
N THR A 152 8.55 1.07 11.09
CA THR A 152 7.47 2.02 11.36
C THR A 152 7.31 2.24 12.85
N ASP A 153 6.96 3.47 13.22
CA ASP A 153 6.48 3.82 14.55
C ASP A 153 4.96 4.04 14.50
N THR A 154 4.24 3.54 15.50
CA THR A 154 2.78 3.56 15.52
C THR A 154 2.26 3.79 16.94
N ASN A 155 1.20 4.58 17.09
CA ASN A 155 0.39 4.61 18.31
C ASN A 155 -0.76 3.60 18.22
N GLY A 156 -0.43 2.37 17.83
CA GLY A 156 -1.41 1.36 17.40
C GLY A 156 -1.59 1.35 15.88
N PRO A 157 -1.28 0.25 15.19
CA PRO A 157 -1.29 0.20 13.73
C PRO A 157 -2.70 0.18 13.12
N PHE A 158 -3.73 -0.11 13.92
CA PHE A 158 -5.14 -0.22 13.52
C PHE A 158 -5.32 -0.95 12.17
N THR A 159 -4.77 -2.16 12.09
CA THR A 159 -4.59 -2.92 10.85
C THR A 159 -5.91 -3.42 10.26
N HIS A 160 -6.13 -3.20 8.96
CA HIS A 160 -7.31 -3.70 8.23
C HIS A 160 -6.90 -4.37 6.92
N LEU A 161 -7.59 -5.46 6.57
CA LEU A 161 -7.46 -6.15 5.28
C LEU A 161 -8.74 -5.91 4.47
N ILE A 162 -8.60 -5.51 3.21
CA ILE A 162 -9.73 -5.34 2.27
C ILE A 162 -9.44 -6.18 1.02
N GLU A 163 -10.42 -6.98 0.62
CA GLU A 163 -10.39 -7.81 -0.59
C GLU A 163 -11.32 -7.22 -1.66
N PHE A 164 -10.93 -7.35 -2.93
CA PHE A 164 -11.61 -6.80 -4.12
C PHE A 164 -11.86 -7.91 -5.14
#